data_AF-A0AAJ4R5U5-F1
#
_entry.id   AF-A0AAJ4R5U5-F1
#
_cell.length_a   1.000
_cell.length_b   1.000
_cell.length_c   1.000
_cell.angle_alpha   90.00
_cell.angle_beta   90.00
_cell.angle_gamma   90.00
#
_symmetry.space_group_name_H-M   'P 1'
#
loop_
_entity.id
_entity.type
_entity.pdbx_description
1 polymer ?
#
loop_
_entity_poly.entity_id
_entity_poly.type
_entity_poly.pdbx_seq_one_letter_code
_entity_poly.pdbx_strand_id
1 'polypeptide(L)'
;MSTDENAIEEFCTRVEEETGKEALPDPSLGDDLGWFMIYSPVEFQGETFVAEFDINLSEEDVTLQWGEIWIDIPDEDREAILDNVASRIDWAEGEKALYEFRASEDQVPELMQSLRKIHMELFR
;
A
#
# COMPACT_ATOMS: atom_id res chain seq x y z
N MET A 1 3.51 -7.57 -25.38
CA MET A 1 3.02 -7.67 -24.01
C MET A 1 2.06 -8.82 -23.93
N SER A 2 2.08 -9.58 -22.82
CA SER A 2 1.06 -10.58 -22.54
C SER A 2 -0.29 -9.91 -22.24
N THR A 3 -1.37 -10.68 -22.24
CA THR A 3 -2.70 -10.18 -21.82
C THR A 3 -2.64 -9.65 -20.38
N ASP A 4 -1.87 -10.32 -19.53
CA ASP A 4 -1.72 -10.00 -18.10
C ASP A 4 -1.00 -8.67 -17.90
N GLU A 5 0.08 -8.41 -18.65
CA GLU A 5 0.80 -7.12 -18.62
C GLU A 5 -0.11 -5.95 -19.00
N ASN A 6 -1.00 -6.13 -19.99
CA ASN A 6 -1.96 -5.10 -20.36
C ASN A 6 -3.02 -4.89 -19.27
N ALA A 7 -3.48 -5.96 -18.62
CA ALA A 7 -4.50 -5.88 -17.57
C ALA A 7 -3.95 -5.20 -16.30
N ILE A 8 -2.69 -5.45 -15.95
CA ILE A 8 -1.99 -4.77 -14.86
C ILE A 8 -1.86 -3.26 -15.17
N GLU A 9 -1.42 -2.91 -16.38
CA GLU A 9 -1.29 -1.50 -16.80
C GLU A 9 -2.65 -0.77 -16.77
N GLU A 10 -3.71 -1.42 -17.27
CA GLU A 10 -5.07 -0.86 -17.25
C GLU A 10 -5.60 -0.71 -15.82
N PHE A 11 -5.37 -1.70 -14.95
CA PHE A 11 -5.72 -1.61 -13.54
C PHE A 11 -5.03 -0.42 -12.86
N CYS A 12 -3.70 -0.31 -12.97
CA CYS A 12 -2.93 0.79 -12.39
C CYS A 12 -3.40 2.16 -12.91
N THR A 13 -3.64 2.28 -14.22
CA THR A 13 -4.15 3.51 -14.83
C THR A 13 -5.50 3.92 -14.22
N ARG A 14 -6.42 2.97 -14.08
CA ARG A 14 -7.74 3.23 -13.49
C ARG A 14 -7.66 3.58 -12.00
N VAL A 15 -6.74 2.97 -11.25
CA VAL A 15 -6.51 3.32 -9.85
C VAL A 15 -6.08 4.78 -9.73
N GLU A 16 -5.17 5.23 -10.58
CA GLU A 16 -4.73 6.64 -10.61
C GLU A 16 -5.88 7.58 -10.97
N GLU A 17 -6.64 7.27 -12.02
CA GLU A 17 -7.77 8.09 -12.48
C GLU A 17 -8.90 8.21 -11.45
N GLU A 18 -9.24 7.12 -10.74
CA GLU A 18 -10.37 7.11 -9.81
C GLU A 18 -10.01 7.54 -8.39
N THR A 19 -8.76 7.32 -7.95
CA THR A 19 -8.35 7.57 -6.57
C THR A 19 -7.38 8.74 -6.42
N GLY A 20 -6.82 9.22 -7.53
CA GLY A 20 -5.75 10.24 -7.56
C GLY A 20 -4.43 9.75 -6.99
N LYS A 21 -4.23 8.43 -6.87
CA LYS A 21 -3.04 7.81 -6.30
C LYS A 21 -2.35 6.94 -7.33
N GLU A 22 -1.05 7.13 -7.50
CA GLU A 22 -0.22 6.28 -8.34
C GLU A 22 -0.14 4.87 -7.73
N ALA A 23 -0.37 3.85 -8.56
CA ALA A 23 -0.17 2.45 -8.22
C ALA A 23 1.09 1.95 -8.92
N LEU A 24 2.07 1.49 -8.15
CA LEU A 24 3.37 1.04 -8.65
C LEU A 24 3.38 -0.49 -8.69
N PRO A 25 3.26 -1.13 -9.87
CA PRO A 25 3.22 -2.58 -9.95
C PRO A 25 4.61 -3.20 -9.74
N ASP A 26 4.67 -4.29 -8.98
CA ASP A 26 5.78 -5.22 -8.89
C ASP A 26 5.30 -6.65 -9.25
N PRO A 27 5.42 -7.05 -10.53
CA PRO A 27 5.00 -8.37 -10.98
C PRO A 27 5.95 -9.50 -10.50
N SER A 28 7.03 -9.19 -9.78
CA SER A 28 7.96 -10.19 -9.25
C SER A 28 7.59 -10.71 -7.85
N LEU A 29 6.62 -10.05 -7.20
CA LEU A 29 6.11 -10.37 -5.88
C LEU A 29 4.65 -10.78 -5.94
N GLY A 30 4.21 -11.66 -5.03
CA GLY A 30 2.81 -12.04 -4.91
C GLY A 30 2.38 -13.23 -5.76
N ASP A 31 1.07 -13.31 -5.97
CA ASP A 31 0.45 -14.34 -6.80
C ASP A 31 0.41 -13.91 -8.28
N ASP A 32 -0.34 -14.66 -9.09
CA ASP A 32 -0.71 -14.47 -10.50
C ASP A 32 -0.30 -13.14 -11.20
N LEU A 33 -0.90 -12.00 -10.83
CA LEU A 33 -0.68 -10.70 -11.46
C LEU A 33 0.31 -9.81 -10.69
N GLY A 34 0.70 -10.23 -9.51
CA GLY A 34 1.72 -9.61 -8.68
C GLY A 34 1.21 -8.64 -7.62
N TRP A 35 2.14 -7.90 -7.00
CA TRP A 35 1.81 -6.84 -6.06
C TRP A 35 1.78 -5.48 -6.74
N PHE A 36 1.12 -4.53 -6.11
CA PHE A 36 1.36 -3.12 -6.37
C PHE A 36 1.44 -2.36 -5.06
N MET A 37 2.27 -1.32 -5.07
CA MET A 37 2.41 -0.40 -3.95
C MET A 37 1.54 0.84 -4.20
N ILE A 38 0.89 1.33 -3.16
CA ILE A 38 0.09 2.56 -3.23
C ILE A 38 0.21 3.37 -1.95
N TYR A 39 0.50 4.65 -2.08
CA TYR A 39 0.61 5.55 -0.94
C TYR A 39 -0.75 6.07 -0.51
N SER A 40 -1.09 5.89 0.77
CA SER A 40 -2.35 6.39 1.33
C SER A 40 -2.13 6.88 2.78
N PRO A 41 -2.88 7.90 3.23
CA PRO A 41 -2.86 8.27 4.63
C PRO A 41 -3.39 7.14 5.50
N VAL A 42 -2.81 7.00 6.69
CA VAL A 42 -3.25 6.11 7.76
C VAL A 42 -3.13 6.83 9.10
N GLU A 43 -4.08 6.60 10.00
CA GLU A 43 -4.08 7.21 11.33
C GLU A 43 -3.68 6.19 12.41
N PHE A 44 -2.71 6.56 13.24
CA PHE A 44 -2.38 5.84 14.45
C PHE A 44 -2.40 6.81 15.64
N GLN A 45 -3.22 6.50 16.63
CA GLN A 45 -3.32 7.29 17.87
C GLN A 45 -3.62 8.80 17.62
N GLY A 46 -4.37 9.13 16.57
CA GLY A 46 -4.71 10.50 16.20
C GLY A 46 -3.64 11.24 15.38
N GLU A 47 -2.49 10.62 15.13
CA GLU A 47 -1.45 11.13 14.23
C GLU A 47 -1.60 10.52 12.84
N THR A 48 -1.47 11.35 11.79
CA THR A 48 -1.56 10.90 10.40
C THR A 48 -0.17 10.60 9.85
N PHE A 49 -0.03 9.41 9.27
CA PHE A 49 1.13 8.97 8.54
C PHE A 49 0.76 8.78 7.07
N VAL A 50 1.74 8.91 6.19
CA VAL A 50 1.61 8.41 4.82
C VAL A 50 2.29 7.04 4.81
N ALA A 51 1.52 6.01 4.53
CA ALA A 51 2.03 4.65 4.38
C ALA A 51 2.03 4.24 2.91
N GLU A 52 3.07 3.53 2.49
CA GLU A 52 3.03 2.69 1.31
C GLU A 52 2.31 1.40 1.68
N PHE A 53 1.26 1.05 0.94
CA PHE A 53 0.52 -0.19 1.16
C PHE A 53 0.85 -1.20 0.08
N ASP A 54 1.22 -2.41 0.52
CA ASP A 54 1.41 -3.56 -0.35
C ASP A 54 0.08 -4.26 -0.60
N ILE A 55 -0.29 -4.38 -1.87
CA ILE A 55 -1.56 -4.95 -2.29
C ILE A 55 -1.30 -6.05 -3.31
N ASN A 56 -1.77 -7.26 -3.01
CA ASN A 56 -1.73 -8.39 -3.93
C ASN A 56 -2.89 -8.28 -4.91
N LEU A 57 -2.58 -8.30 -6.20
CA LEU A 57 -3.51 -8.35 -7.32
C LEU A 57 -3.45 -9.75 -7.94
N SER A 58 -4.62 -10.34 -8.16
CA SER A 58 -4.78 -11.61 -8.88
C SER A 58 -5.99 -11.52 -9.79
N GLU A 59 -6.18 -12.47 -10.72
CA GLU A 59 -7.42 -12.52 -11.50
C GLU A 59 -8.68 -12.67 -10.61
N GLU A 60 -8.55 -13.29 -9.44
CA GLU A 60 -9.70 -13.62 -8.57
C GLU A 60 -10.05 -12.52 -7.55
N ASP A 61 -9.05 -11.81 -7.01
CA ASP A 61 -9.25 -10.83 -5.93
C ASP A 61 -8.10 -9.79 -5.82
N VAL A 62 -8.37 -8.75 -5.04
CA VAL A 62 -7.41 -7.72 -4.60
C VAL A 62 -7.35 -7.67 -3.07
N THR A 63 -6.17 -7.93 -2.50
CA THR A 63 -6.00 -8.13 -1.04
C THR A 63 -4.86 -7.32 -0.46
N LEU A 64 -5.13 -6.69 0.68
CA LEU A 64 -4.18 -5.87 1.41
C LEU A 64 -3.21 -6.73 2.24
N GLN A 65 -1.91 -6.43 2.19
CA GLN A 65 -0.87 -7.22 2.87
C GLN A 65 -0.21 -6.47 4.01
N TRP A 66 0.59 -5.46 3.69
CA TRP A 66 1.44 -4.73 4.64
C TRP A 66 1.32 -3.23 4.41
N GLY A 67 1.72 -2.47 5.41
CA GLY A 67 1.91 -1.04 5.30
C GLY A 67 3.28 -0.66 5.81
N GLU A 68 3.96 0.22 5.09
CA GLU A 68 5.29 0.70 5.38
C GLU A 68 5.28 2.23 5.55
N ILE A 69 5.94 2.71 6.60
CA ILE A 69 6.03 4.14 6.91
C ILE A 69 7.48 4.52 7.10
N TRP A 70 7.92 5.51 6.31
CA TRP A 70 9.16 6.21 6.52
C TRP A 70 8.94 7.47 7.35
N ILE A 71 9.73 7.65 8.41
CA ILE A 71 9.82 8.91 9.16
C ILE A 71 11.26 9.40 9.21
N ASP A 72 11.43 10.72 9.24
CA ASP A 72 12.72 11.33 9.60
C ASP A 72 12.97 11.12 11.11
N ILE A 73 14.22 10.87 11.49
CA ILE A 73 14.61 10.70 12.90
C ILE A 73 15.72 11.69 13.30
N PRO A 74 15.73 12.21 14.54
CA PRO A 74 14.83 11.85 15.64
C PRO A 74 13.46 12.55 15.53
N ASP A 75 12.40 11.78 15.82
CA ASP A 75 11.05 12.29 16.04
C ASP A 75 10.41 11.44 17.16
N GLU A 76 10.72 11.81 18.41
CA GLU A 76 10.37 11.01 19.60
C GLU A 76 8.86 10.70 19.68
N ASP A 77 8.00 11.62 19.25
CA ASP A 77 6.54 11.45 19.29
C ASP A 77 6.08 10.44 18.24
N ARG A 78 6.51 10.60 16.98
CA ARG A 78 6.16 9.66 15.90
C ARG A 78 6.79 8.28 16.12
N GLU A 79 8.04 8.23 16.57
CA GLU A 79 8.74 6.99 16.94
C GLU A 79 7.97 6.23 18.03
N ALA A 80 7.54 6.91 19.09
CA ALA A 80 6.77 6.28 20.17
C ALA A 80 5.41 5.74 19.69
N ILE A 81 4.72 6.42 18.77
CA ILE A 81 3.46 5.92 18.20
C ILE A 81 3.72 4.64 17.39
N LEU A 82 4.71 4.66 16.50
CA LEU A 82 5.00 3.54 15.60
C LEU A 82 5.60 2.34 16.34
N ASP A 83 6.45 2.53 17.35
CA ASP A 83 6.98 1.45 18.19
C ASP A 83 5.88 0.63 18.91
N ASN A 84 4.67 1.18 19.05
CA ASN A 84 3.53 0.47 19.65
C ASN A 84 2.72 -0.37 18.65
N VAL A 85 2.75 -0.04 17.35
CA VAL A 85 1.83 -0.61 16.34
C VAL A 85 2.53 -1.24 15.14
N ALA A 86 3.83 -0.97 14.98
CA ALA A 86 4.65 -1.37 13.86
C ALA A 86 6.01 -1.92 14.35
N SER A 87 6.73 -2.59 13.46
CA SER A 87 8.10 -3.03 13.71
C SER A 87 9.06 -2.15 12.91
N ARG A 88 10.09 -1.61 13.56
CA ARG A 88 11.18 -0.93 12.85
C ARG A 88 12.06 -1.96 12.14
N ILE A 89 12.11 -1.91 10.81
CA ILE A 89 12.81 -2.90 9.98
C ILE A 89 14.09 -2.36 9.30
N ASP A 90 14.19 -1.05 9.11
CA ASP A 90 15.40 -0.38 8.62
C ASP A 90 15.56 1.00 9.27
N TRP A 91 16.80 1.45 9.46
CA TRP A 91 17.08 2.80 9.94
C TRP A 91 18.53 3.25 9.68
N ALA A 92 18.68 4.55 9.45
CA ALA A 92 19.95 5.25 9.48
C ALA A 92 19.87 6.36 10.53
N GLU A 93 20.69 6.26 11.58
CA GLU A 93 20.67 7.20 12.71
C GLU A 93 20.88 8.65 12.23
N GLY A 94 19.97 9.54 12.60
CA GLY A 94 19.96 10.95 12.17
C GLY A 94 19.45 11.19 10.75
N GLU A 95 18.91 10.17 10.08
CA GLU A 95 18.28 10.29 8.77
C GLU A 95 16.83 9.83 8.86
N LYS A 96 16.57 8.53 8.62
CA LYS A 96 15.21 7.98 8.52
C LYS A 96 15.11 6.60 9.15
N ALA A 97 13.90 6.24 9.54
CA ALA A 97 13.53 4.90 9.95
C ALA A 97 12.31 4.41 9.16
N LEU A 98 12.35 3.13 8.79
CA LEU A 98 11.26 2.39 8.16
C LEU A 98 10.56 1.51 9.19
N TYR A 99 9.25 1.67 9.27
CA TYR A 99 8.36 0.88 10.11
C TYR A 99 7.39 0.09 9.24
N GLU A 100 7.26 -1.21 9.49
CA GLU A 100 6.32 -2.11 8.83
C GLU A 100 5.22 -2.53 9.82
N PHE A 101 3.98 -2.52 9.37
CA PHE A 101 2.83 -3.01 10.14
C PHE A 101 1.93 -3.90 9.29
N ARG A 102 1.22 -4.83 9.94
CA ARG A 102 0.19 -5.63 9.25
C ARG A 102 -0.99 -4.72 8.92
N ALA A 103 -1.21 -4.49 7.63
CA ALA A 103 -2.28 -3.62 7.18
C ALA A 103 -3.65 -4.27 7.35
N SER A 104 -4.65 -3.43 7.62
CA SER A 104 -6.07 -3.78 7.78
C SER A 104 -6.91 -2.89 6.89
N GLU A 105 -7.95 -3.44 6.27
CA GLU A 105 -8.86 -2.69 5.40
C GLU A 105 -9.60 -1.57 6.13
N ASP A 106 -9.80 -1.72 7.45
CA ASP A 106 -10.42 -0.68 8.30
C ASP A 106 -9.59 0.62 8.31
N GLN A 107 -8.29 0.55 7.97
CA GLN A 107 -7.41 1.71 7.89
C GLN A 107 -7.59 2.48 6.57
N VAL A 108 -8.01 1.80 5.50
CA VAL A 108 -8.10 2.35 4.14
C VAL A 108 -9.37 1.88 3.40
N PRO A 109 -10.57 2.05 4.00
CA PRO A 109 -11.79 1.42 3.48
C PRO A 109 -12.19 1.95 2.09
N GLU A 110 -12.05 3.25 1.86
CA GLU A 110 -12.38 3.88 0.57
C GLU A 110 -11.44 3.45 -0.55
N LEU A 111 -10.16 3.27 -0.23
CA LEU A 111 -9.16 2.75 -1.16
C LEU A 111 -9.55 1.33 -1.57
N MET A 112 -9.73 0.43 -0.60
CA MET A 112 -10.06 -0.97 -0.88
C MET A 112 -11.40 -1.12 -1.62
N GLN A 113 -12.38 -0.27 -1.34
CA GLN A 113 -13.63 -0.22 -2.10
C GLN A 113 -13.39 0.13 -3.58
N SER A 114 -12.53 1.12 -3.84
CA SER A 114 -12.20 1.57 -5.20
C SER A 114 -11.43 0.50 -5.96
N LEU A 115 -10.42 -0.10 -5.33
CA LEU A 115 -9.61 -1.18 -5.92
C LEU A 115 -10.46 -2.39 -6.32
N ARG A 116 -11.37 -2.83 -5.45
CA ARG A 116 -12.29 -3.94 -5.75
C ARG A 116 -13.25 -3.64 -6.87
N LYS A 117 -13.75 -2.40 -6.94
CA LYS A 117 -14.63 -1.96 -8.03
C LYS A 117 -13.89 -2.03 -9.36
N ILE A 118 -12.67 -1.48 -9.44
CA ILE A 118 -11.84 -1.51 -10.65
C ILE A 118 -11.52 -2.95 -11.03
N HIS A 119 -11.09 -3.78 -10.07
CA HIS A 119 -10.81 -5.20 -10.28
C HIS A 119 -12.01 -5.93 -10.89
N MET A 120 -13.20 -5.77 -10.28
CA MET A 120 -14.44 -6.38 -10.77
C MET A 120 -14.83 -5.95 -12.19
N GLU A 121 -14.43 -4.76 -12.64
CA GLU A 121 -14.77 -4.27 -13.97
C GLU A 121 -13.78 -4.74 -15.04
N LEU A 122 -12.57 -5.13 -14.66
CA LEU A 122 -11.52 -5.58 -15.58
C LEU A 122 -11.44 -7.11 -15.69
N PHE A 123 -11.67 -7.84 -14.59
CA PHE A 123 -11.44 -9.29 -14.51
C PHE A 123 -12.73 -10.14 -14.43
N ARG A 124 -13.92 -9.55 -14.70
CA ARG A 124 -15.20 -10.28 -14.77
C ARG A 124 -15.88 -10.27 -16.14
#